data_AF-A0A9P6GUI3-F1
#
_entry.id   AF-A0A9P6GUI3-F1
#
_cell.length_a   1.000
_cell.length_b   1.000
_cell.length_c   1.000
_cell.angle_alpha   90.00
_cell.angle_beta   90.00
_cell.angle_gamma   90.00
#
_symmetry.space_group_name_H-M   'P 1'
#
loop_
_entity.id
_entity.type
_entity.pdbx_description
1 polymer ?
#
loop_
_entity_poly.entity_id
_entity_poly.type
_entity_poly.pdbx_seq_one_letter_code
_entity_poly.pdbx_strand_id
1 'polypeptide(L)'
;MMGGATYQCKCYSDNSCWPTNADWDALNKTMDGALQVAVPPGAACHKSFRNSTVSVYSEAACAEVQANWINEQWLNTGHEFMGRSTGFGSLIVNTHSFKDMKFLKMYSGPGNWTGSAAVVGAGVQGRELFRQAFAQKPPVVIVGGECPTVGWAGGYIQGGGHGPLTSIYGMGADNVLAFDAVTVDGEYVTANTKENADLFWALKGGGPSTCAIVVSVTVKTFPEIPTAGTIININSTHTNDSAVFNKGFHIFHNLANHYVGNGMFVYFEVGPGPGRLHIAPLVGPKMDEEKLNEVLKPLFNQLDAAKIPHDRHTRAFPTFFEFYIDMFEEEQPNQNSIVGGRLFTRKDMDDDADEVADAILFGSSNPTKDRIGFSVGHIVDPGHGVPYADNSINDKWRKSSSFVITNVIMSGLETWEEKKQLEDVQTNVIGKRLREAGPDGATYVNEGDLNEPNWQHSYWGDKYPRLLEIRKKWDPKGSYTQRRRLGPRTGISLTKERSSARRLRKRLCPTWLKFPMTDNRDARESVVVTAQRPRHHLSLPGPSQTPAPGQQDTQTRRHASTQAPVDSAPGAHHHRLARSALRGPMVRDR
;
A
#
# COMPACT_ATOMS: atom_id res chain seq x y z
N MET A 1 -21.49 -8.11 -34.40
CA MET A 1 -20.58 -7.18 -35.11
C MET A 1 -21.21 -5.81 -35.10
N MET A 2 -20.47 -4.76 -34.77
CA MET A 2 -20.84 -3.36 -35.06
C MET A 2 -19.58 -2.69 -35.61
N GLY A 3 -19.70 -1.95 -36.71
CA GLY A 3 -18.58 -1.22 -37.32
C GLY A 3 -17.44 -2.11 -37.85
N GLY A 4 -17.73 -3.34 -38.31
CA GLY A 4 -16.72 -4.25 -38.88
C GLY A 4 -15.83 -4.99 -37.86
N ALA A 5 -15.97 -4.73 -36.55
CA ALA A 5 -15.23 -5.45 -35.51
C ALA A 5 -16.04 -6.62 -34.91
N THR A 6 -15.40 -7.79 -34.84
CA THR A 6 -15.85 -8.98 -34.09
C THR A 6 -15.40 -8.87 -32.64
N TYR A 7 -16.36 -8.70 -31.74
CA TYR A 7 -16.13 -8.66 -30.30
C TYR A 7 -16.45 -10.02 -29.69
N GLN A 8 -15.48 -10.64 -29.01
CA GLN A 8 -15.65 -11.92 -28.32
C GLN A 8 -15.34 -11.76 -26.82
N CYS A 9 -16.00 -12.56 -25.99
CA CYS A 9 -15.62 -12.70 -24.59
C CYS A 9 -14.21 -13.30 -24.48
N LYS A 10 -13.51 -13.02 -23.38
CA LYS A 10 -12.24 -13.72 -23.09
C LYS A 10 -12.51 -15.22 -22.93
N CYS A 11 -11.50 -16.02 -23.27
CA CYS A 11 -11.59 -17.48 -23.17
C CYS A 11 -11.40 -17.96 -21.72
N TYR A 12 -12.15 -18.97 -21.31
CA TYR A 12 -12.08 -19.61 -20.00
C TYR A 12 -11.91 -21.12 -20.14
N SER A 13 -11.49 -21.81 -19.08
CA SER A 13 -11.16 -23.25 -19.07
C SER A 13 -12.28 -24.18 -19.49
N ASP A 14 -13.52 -23.70 -19.51
CA ASP A 14 -14.69 -24.44 -19.98
C ASP A 14 -15.05 -24.15 -21.45
N ASN A 15 -14.28 -23.32 -22.15
CA ASN A 15 -14.47 -23.01 -23.57
C ASN A 15 -13.56 -23.85 -24.46
N SER A 16 -14.02 -24.12 -25.68
CA SER A 16 -13.22 -24.80 -26.72
C SER A 16 -12.01 -23.99 -27.20
N CYS A 17 -11.99 -22.68 -26.97
CA CYS A 17 -10.84 -21.82 -27.28
C CYS A 17 -9.72 -21.87 -26.22
N TRP A 18 -9.92 -22.60 -25.12
CA TRP A 18 -8.95 -22.59 -24.02
C TRP A 18 -7.67 -23.29 -24.47
N PRO A 19 -6.48 -22.75 -24.18
CA PRO A 19 -5.23 -23.38 -24.59
C PRO A 19 -5.15 -24.81 -24.06
N THR A 20 -4.72 -25.73 -24.92
CA THR A 20 -4.51 -27.14 -24.57
C THR A 20 -3.33 -27.29 -23.62
N ASN A 21 -3.17 -28.47 -23.01
CA ASN A 21 -1.99 -28.74 -22.17
C ASN A 21 -0.69 -28.58 -22.96
N ALA A 22 -0.67 -28.97 -24.24
CA ALA A 22 0.50 -28.79 -25.11
C ALA A 22 0.83 -27.30 -25.34
N ASP A 23 -0.19 -26.44 -25.47
CA ASP A 23 0.02 -24.99 -25.59
C ASP A 23 0.61 -24.40 -24.30
N TRP A 24 0.14 -24.84 -23.13
CA TRP A 24 0.69 -24.45 -21.83
C TRP A 24 2.11 -24.95 -21.62
N ASP A 25 2.41 -26.19 -22.01
CA ASP A 25 3.76 -26.77 -21.93
C ASP A 25 4.75 -26.02 -22.85
N ALA A 26 4.32 -25.65 -24.06
CA ALA A 26 5.10 -24.85 -24.98
C ALA A 26 5.40 -23.45 -24.41
N LEU A 27 4.40 -22.80 -23.80
CA LEU A 27 4.61 -21.52 -23.10
C LEU A 27 5.57 -21.70 -21.91
N ASN A 28 5.41 -22.76 -21.11
CA ASN A 28 6.28 -23.01 -19.96
C ASN A 28 7.73 -23.22 -20.39
N LYS A 29 7.95 -23.97 -21.47
CA LYS A 29 9.29 -24.15 -22.06
C LYS A 29 9.87 -22.82 -22.56
N THR A 30 9.07 -21.97 -23.18
CA THR A 30 9.49 -20.63 -23.65
C THR A 30 9.91 -19.73 -22.49
N MET A 31 9.30 -19.93 -21.32
CA MET A 31 9.56 -19.16 -20.10
C MET A 31 10.57 -19.86 -19.17
N ASP A 32 11.36 -20.82 -19.68
CA ASP A 32 12.36 -21.57 -18.90
C ASP A 32 11.82 -22.20 -17.61
N GLY A 33 10.59 -22.72 -17.64
CA GLY A 33 9.96 -23.35 -16.48
C GLY A 33 9.32 -22.38 -15.48
N ALA A 34 9.29 -21.08 -15.79
CA ALA A 34 8.74 -20.05 -14.90
C ALA A 34 7.22 -20.05 -14.78
N LEU A 35 6.51 -20.86 -15.58
CA LEU A 35 5.06 -20.89 -15.58
C LEU A 35 4.54 -21.67 -14.38
N GLN A 36 3.76 -21.02 -13.53
CA GLN A 36 3.19 -21.62 -12.32
C GLN A 36 1.68 -21.71 -12.43
N VAL A 37 1.13 -22.87 -12.08
CA VAL A 37 -0.30 -23.01 -11.85
C VAL A 37 -0.62 -22.47 -10.47
N ALA A 38 -1.46 -21.43 -10.40
CA ALA A 38 -1.87 -20.86 -9.13
C ALA A 38 -2.73 -21.85 -8.34
N VAL A 39 -2.14 -22.33 -7.26
CA VAL A 39 -2.83 -23.08 -6.21
C VAL A 39 -3.11 -22.09 -5.08
N PRO A 40 -4.38 -21.82 -4.73
CA PRO A 40 -4.69 -20.95 -3.60
C PRO A 40 -3.99 -21.47 -2.34
N PRO A 41 -3.41 -20.60 -1.51
CA PRO A 41 -2.71 -21.02 -0.29
C PRO A 41 -3.60 -21.90 0.59
N GLY A 42 -4.87 -21.51 0.75
CA GLY A 42 -5.86 -22.27 1.53
C GLY A 42 -6.18 -23.67 1.00
N ALA A 43 -5.76 -24.04 -0.22
CA ALA A 43 -5.98 -25.39 -0.75
C ALA A 43 -5.38 -26.47 0.16
N ALA A 44 -4.26 -26.18 0.84
CA ALA A 44 -3.62 -27.08 1.81
C ALA A 44 -4.53 -27.46 3.00
N CYS A 45 -5.57 -26.67 3.27
CA CYS A 45 -6.55 -26.91 4.32
C CYS A 45 -7.76 -27.75 3.87
N HIS A 46 -7.79 -28.22 2.61
CA HIS A 46 -8.91 -28.97 2.05
C HIS A 46 -8.48 -30.35 1.56
N LYS A 47 -9.37 -31.34 1.69
CA LYS A 47 -9.12 -32.71 1.22
C LYS A 47 -9.08 -32.84 -0.30
N SER A 48 -9.62 -31.88 -1.04
CA SER A 48 -9.56 -31.88 -2.50
C SER A 48 -9.52 -30.46 -3.04
N PHE A 49 -8.79 -30.27 -4.13
CA PHE A 49 -8.75 -29.03 -4.91
C PHE A 49 -8.83 -29.41 -6.40
N ARG A 50 -9.62 -28.65 -7.18
CA ARG A 50 -9.88 -28.91 -8.62
C ARG A 50 -10.25 -30.36 -8.93
N ASN A 51 -11.13 -30.97 -8.13
CA ASN A 51 -11.55 -32.37 -8.29
C ASN A 51 -10.38 -33.39 -8.30
N SER A 52 -9.22 -33.03 -7.73
CA SER A 52 -8.13 -33.97 -7.51
C SER A 52 -8.63 -35.19 -6.71
N THR A 53 -8.32 -36.37 -7.22
CA THR A 53 -8.51 -37.66 -6.51
C THR A 53 -7.45 -37.86 -5.43
N VAL A 54 -6.35 -37.12 -5.49
CA VAL A 54 -5.30 -37.09 -4.47
C VAL A 54 -5.61 -35.98 -3.47
N SER A 55 -5.54 -36.30 -2.18
CA SER A 55 -5.71 -35.32 -1.13
C SER A 55 -4.64 -34.24 -1.22
N VAL A 56 -5.05 -32.98 -1.30
CA VAL A 56 -4.14 -31.83 -1.18
C VAL A 56 -4.01 -31.34 0.26
N TYR A 57 -4.70 -31.99 1.20
CA TYR A 57 -4.61 -31.66 2.62
C TYR A 57 -3.22 -31.97 3.16
N SER A 58 -2.63 -30.99 3.84
CA SER A 58 -1.42 -31.14 4.65
C SER A 58 -1.62 -30.36 5.93
N GLU A 59 -1.58 -31.03 7.07
CA GLU A 59 -1.77 -30.41 8.38
C GLU A 59 -0.73 -29.30 8.63
N ALA A 60 0.55 -29.58 8.35
CA ALA A 60 1.64 -28.61 8.51
C ALA A 60 1.49 -27.41 7.57
N ALA A 61 1.19 -27.64 6.28
CA ALA A 61 1.02 -26.53 5.34
C ALA A 61 -0.26 -25.73 5.60
N CYS A 62 -1.33 -26.38 6.06
CA CYS A 62 -2.53 -25.66 6.49
C CYS A 62 -2.25 -24.80 7.72
N ALA A 63 -1.51 -25.32 8.71
CA ALA A 63 -1.10 -24.54 9.88
C ALA A 63 -0.21 -23.35 9.50
N GLU A 64 0.72 -23.53 8.57
CA GLU A 64 1.54 -22.44 8.03
C GLU A 64 0.70 -21.37 7.33
N VAL A 65 -0.24 -21.78 6.47
CA VAL A 65 -1.15 -20.87 5.77
C VAL A 65 -2.05 -20.12 6.75
N GLN A 66 -2.56 -20.79 7.78
CA GLN A 66 -3.37 -20.16 8.83
C GLN A 66 -2.56 -19.16 9.65
N ALA A 67 -1.32 -19.50 10.00
CA ALA A 67 -0.43 -18.61 10.75
C ALA A 67 0.01 -17.39 9.93
N ASN A 68 0.10 -17.51 8.60
CA ASN A 68 0.65 -16.50 7.70
C ASN A 68 -0.38 -15.95 6.70
N TRP A 69 -1.69 -16.12 6.95
CA TRP A 69 -2.75 -15.75 6.00
C TRP A 69 -2.69 -14.26 5.63
N ILE A 70 -2.32 -13.43 6.60
CA ILE A 70 -2.22 -11.98 6.46
C ILE A 70 -0.93 -11.50 5.78
N ASN A 71 0.03 -12.38 5.49
CA ASN A 71 1.31 -11.97 4.88
C ASN A 71 1.16 -11.66 3.38
N GLU A 72 2.01 -10.75 2.88
CA GLU A 72 2.02 -10.24 1.50
C GLU A 72 2.48 -11.24 0.44
N GLN A 73 2.96 -12.42 0.84
CA GLN A 73 3.66 -13.39 0.00
C GLN A 73 2.77 -14.12 -1.04
N TRP A 74 1.44 -13.98 -0.93
CA TRP A 74 0.49 -14.77 -1.72
C TRP A 74 0.18 -14.20 -3.13
N LEU A 75 0.44 -12.90 -3.36
CA LEU A 75 0.25 -12.19 -4.65
C LEU A 75 1.46 -11.26 -4.90
N ASN A 76 1.44 -10.40 -5.94
CA ASN A 76 2.54 -9.45 -6.17
C ASN A 76 2.92 -8.71 -4.87
N THR A 77 1.94 -8.12 -4.19
CA THR A 77 2.06 -7.75 -2.77
C THR A 77 0.76 -7.89 -1.98
N GLY A 78 -0.36 -8.27 -2.61
CA GLY A 78 -1.68 -8.37 -1.94
C GLY A 78 -2.39 -7.05 -1.63
N HIS A 79 -1.77 -5.89 -1.88
CA HIS A 79 -2.23 -4.55 -1.45
C HIS A 79 -3.37 -3.91 -2.26
N GLU A 80 -3.99 -4.60 -3.22
CA GLU A 80 -4.94 -3.95 -4.13
C GLU A 80 -6.40 -4.07 -3.64
N PHE A 81 -6.98 -2.96 -3.19
CA PHE A 81 -8.30 -2.91 -2.55
C PHE A 81 -9.49 -3.26 -3.48
N MET A 82 -9.39 -3.05 -4.79
CA MET A 82 -10.50 -3.22 -5.74
C MET A 82 -10.46 -4.52 -6.57
N GLY A 83 -9.51 -5.42 -6.28
CA GLY A 83 -9.26 -6.66 -7.00
C GLY A 83 -8.66 -6.50 -8.41
N ARG A 84 -8.03 -5.37 -8.75
CA ARG A 84 -7.41 -5.07 -10.06
C ARG A 84 -6.15 -5.89 -10.36
N SER A 85 -5.54 -6.49 -9.35
CA SER A 85 -4.38 -7.40 -9.46
C SER A 85 -4.76 -8.89 -9.53
N THR A 86 -6.06 -9.21 -9.61
CA THR A 86 -6.57 -10.59 -9.74
C THR A 86 -7.59 -10.70 -10.86
N GLY A 87 -7.77 -11.90 -11.40
CA GLY A 87 -8.73 -12.16 -12.46
C GLY A 87 -9.18 -13.61 -12.48
N PHE A 88 -10.48 -13.86 -12.66
CA PHE A 88 -10.96 -15.22 -12.90
C PHE A 88 -10.42 -15.72 -14.24
N GLY A 89 -9.79 -16.90 -14.27
CA GLY A 89 -9.28 -17.53 -15.49
C GLY A 89 -8.19 -16.75 -16.24
N SER A 90 -7.43 -15.89 -15.55
CA SER A 90 -6.41 -15.03 -16.17
C SER A 90 -5.00 -15.61 -16.10
N LEU A 91 -4.21 -15.40 -17.15
CA LEU A 91 -2.75 -15.40 -17.07
C LEU A 91 -2.29 -14.07 -16.41
N ILE A 92 -1.52 -14.16 -15.32
CA ILE A 92 -1.01 -13.04 -14.56
C ILE A 92 0.50 -12.91 -14.79
N VAL A 93 0.93 -11.72 -15.20
CA VAL A 93 2.36 -11.36 -15.20
C VAL A 93 2.72 -10.92 -13.78
N ASN A 94 3.46 -11.75 -13.06
CA ASN A 94 3.85 -11.45 -11.68
C ASN A 94 5.20 -10.74 -11.66
N THR A 95 5.19 -9.43 -11.40
CA THR A 95 6.40 -8.61 -11.38
C THR A 95 7.16 -8.67 -10.04
N HIS A 96 6.69 -9.44 -9.06
CA HIS A 96 7.28 -9.44 -7.71
C HIS A 96 8.79 -9.74 -7.71
N SER A 97 9.27 -10.61 -8.61
CA SER A 97 10.70 -10.94 -8.66
C SER A 97 11.59 -9.88 -9.34
N PHE A 98 11.02 -8.78 -9.84
CA PHE A 98 11.79 -7.68 -10.44
C PHE A 98 12.34 -6.78 -9.34
N LYS A 99 13.35 -7.29 -8.61
CA LYS A 99 13.92 -6.69 -7.40
C LYS A 99 15.20 -5.86 -7.63
N ASP A 100 15.64 -5.71 -8.87
CA ASP A 100 16.87 -4.98 -9.20
C ASP A 100 16.75 -3.49 -8.81
N MET A 101 17.81 -2.94 -8.22
CA MET A 101 17.91 -1.53 -7.82
C MET A 101 19.29 -0.96 -8.17
N LYS A 102 19.33 0.24 -8.75
CA LYS A 102 20.57 0.96 -9.08
C LYS A 102 20.45 2.43 -8.71
N PHE A 103 21.33 2.90 -7.83
CA PHE A 103 21.41 4.31 -7.45
C PHE A 103 22.40 5.06 -8.35
N LEU A 104 22.03 6.28 -8.73
CA LEU A 104 22.77 7.18 -9.61
C LEU A 104 23.09 8.45 -8.81
N LYS A 105 24.37 8.86 -8.80
CA LYS A 105 24.77 10.13 -8.19
C LYS A 105 24.22 11.35 -8.93
N MET A 106 24.01 11.20 -10.23
CA MET A 106 23.54 12.25 -11.13
C MET A 106 22.68 11.61 -12.22
N TYR A 107 21.50 12.15 -12.47
CA TYR A 107 20.67 11.77 -13.60
C TYR A 107 21.09 12.54 -14.85
N SER A 108 21.25 11.82 -15.96
CA SER A 108 21.68 12.37 -17.26
C SER A 108 20.65 12.16 -18.37
N GLY A 109 19.44 11.72 -18.03
CA GLY A 109 18.37 11.50 -19.00
C GLY A 109 17.53 12.76 -19.27
N PRO A 110 16.45 12.62 -20.08
CA PRO A 110 15.60 13.75 -20.45
C PRO A 110 14.88 14.43 -19.27
N GLY A 111 14.68 15.74 -19.37
CA GLY A 111 14.00 16.55 -18.35
C GLY A 111 14.92 17.59 -17.72
N ASN A 112 14.47 18.19 -16.63
CA ASN A 112 15.18 19.27 -15.93
C ASN A 112 15.88 18.82 -14.63
N TRP A 113 15.76 17.55 -14.26
CA TRP A 113 16.40 17.02 -13.07
C TRP A 113 17.82 16.59 -13.38
N THR A 114 18.79 17.10 -12.62
CA THR A 114 20.21 16.72 -12.70
C THR A 114 20.75 16.23 -11.36
N GLY A 115 19.88 16.06 -10.35
CA GLY A 115 20.25 15.49 -9.06
C GLY A 115 20.42 13.97 -9.10
N SER A 116 20.58 13.37 -7.93
CA SER A 116 20.65 11.91 -7.79
C SER A 116 19.32 11.24 -8.13
N ALA A 117 19.38 9.96 -8.49
CA ALA A 117 18.23 9.18 -8.89
C ALA A 117 18.41 7.70 -8.53
N ALA A 118 17.34 6.91 -8.65
CA ALA A 118 17.38 5.47 -8.55
C ALA A 118 16.58 4.83 -9.69
N VAL A 119 17.09 3.73 -10.24
CA VAL A 119 16.33 2.80 -11.10
C VAL A 119 15.86 1.67 -10.21
N VAL A 120 14.55 1.46 -10.14
CA VAL A 120 13.89 0.56 -9.20
C VAL A 120 12.99 -0.41 -9.97
N GLY A 121 13.23 -1.71 -9.81
CA GLY A 121 12.41 -2.76 -10.44
C GLY A 121 10.96 -2.78 -9.93
N ALA A 122 10.04 -3.22 -10.78
CA ALA A 122 8.60 -3.21 -10.52
C ALA A 122 8.14 -4.09 -9.34
N GLY A 123 8.99 -5.01 -8.89
CA GLY A 123 8.73 -5.88 -7.75
C GLY A 123 9.17 -5.29 -6.41
N VAL A 124 9.95 -4.20 -6.42
CA VAL A 124 10.54 -3.63 -5.21
C VAL A 124 9.45 -3.08 -4.28
N GLN A 125 9.52 -3.46 -3.00
CA GLN A 125 8.63 -2.99 -1.94
C GLN A 125 9.27 -1.86 -1.10
N GLY A 126 8.44 -1.07 -0.41
CA GLY A 126 8.91 0.08 0.38
C GLY A 126 10.01 -0.28 1.40
N ARG A 127 9.87 -1.41 2.10
CA ARG A 127 10.79 -1.90 3.13
C ARG A 127 12.22 -2.02 2.63
N GLU A 128 12.41 -2.69 1.49
CA GLU A 128 13.72 -2.89 0.88
C GLU A 128 14.21 -1.61 0.20
N LEU A 129 13.32 -0.83 -0.40
CA LEU A 129 13.66 0.45 -1.02
C LEU A 129 14.29 1.43 -0.01
N PHE A 130 13.62 1.65 1.12
CA PHE A 130 14.07 2.62 2.12
C PHE A 130 15.39 2.19 2.78
N ARG A 131 15.58 0.89 3.06
CA ARG A 131 16.85 0.35 3.56
C ARG A 131 17.99 0.56 2.56
N GLN A 132 17.76 0.32 1.27
CA GLN A 132 18.78 0.50 0.24
C GLN A 132 19.09 1.98 -0.02
N ALA A 133 18.11 2.87 0.09
CA ALA A 133 18.28 4.31 -0.01
C ALA A 133 19.13 4.87 1.16
N PHE A 134 18.85 4.41 2.39
CA PHE A 134 19.64 4.75 3.57
C PHE A 134 21.06 4.19 3.54
N ALA A 135 21.28 3.02 2.92
CA ALA A 135 22.61 2.42 2.79
C ALA A 135 23.54 3.17 1.80
N GLN A 136 23.03 4.15 1.05
CA GLN A 136 23.85 4.96 0.15
C GLN A 136 24.85 5.83 0.92
N LYS A 137 25.90 6.27 0.21
CA LYS A 137 26.93 7.16 0.77
C LYS A 137 27.09 8.40 -0.14
N PRO A 138 26.56 9.57 0.25
CA PRO A 138 25.72 9.83 1.43
C PRO A 138 24.34 9.15 1.35
N PRO A 139 23.63 8.97 2.48
CA PRO A 139 22.28 8.41 2.50
C PRO A 139 21.32 9.33 1.74
N VAL A 140 20.31 8.72 1.12
CA VAL A 140 19.27 9.44 0.37
C VAL A 140 17.90 8.95 0.77
N VAL A 141 16.89 9.80 0.57
CA VAL A 141 15.48 9.46 0.69
C VAL A 141 14.83 9.34 -0.69
N ILE A 142 13.81 8.51 -0.77
CA ILE A 142 12.91 8.37 -1.92
C ILE A 142 11.49 8.56 -1.40
N VAL A 143 10.66 9.28 -2.16
CA VAL A 143 9.25 9.44 -1.84
C VAL A 143 8.55 8.09 -1.96
N GLY A 144 7.97 7.61 -0.87
CA GLY A 144 7.21 6.37 -0.81
C GLY A 144 6.04 6.48 0.17
N GLY A 145 5.23 5.43 0.22
CA GLY A 145 4.08 5.33 1.11
C GLY A 145 4.50 5.03 2.55
N GLU A 146 3.51 5.06 3.42
CA GLU A 146 3.65 4.67 4.82
C GLU A 146 3.86 3.15 4.95
N CYS A 147 3.01 2.33 4.32
CA CYS A 147 3.09 0.88 4.43
C CYS A 147 4.37 0.26 3.81
N PRO A 148 5.23 -0.42 4.59
CA PRO A 148 6.51 -0.94 4.10
C PRO A 148 6.36 -2.09 3.09
N THR A 149 5.24 -2.81 3.09
CA THR A 149 5.03 -3.98 2.22
C THR A 149 4.40 -3.63 0.86
N VAL A 150 4.07 -2.37 0.60
CA VAL A 150 3.50 -1.92 -0.68
C VAL A 150 4.53 -2.08 -1.81
N GLY A 151 4.07 -2.59 -2.96
CA GLY A 151 4.85 -2.67 -4.19
C GLY A 151 5.03 -1.28 -4.78
N TRP A 152 6.19 -0.67 -4.51
CA TRP A 152 6.43 0.75 -4.68
C TRP A 152 6.34 1.18 -6.15
N ALA A 153 7.05 0.50 -7.05
CA ALA A 153 7.06 0.84 -8.48
C ALA A 153 5.78 0.42 -9.24
N GLY A 154 4.87 -0.31 -8.58
CA GLY A 154 3.63 -0.82 -9.15
C GLY A 154 2.48 0.19 -9.10
N GLY A 155 1.36 -0.25 -8.52
CA GLY A 155 0.15 0.56 -8.40
C GLY A 155 0.33 1.84 -7.58
N TYR A 156 1.27 1.86 -6.62
CA TYR A 156 1.59 3.03 -5.82
C TYR A 156 2.01 4.21 -6.71
N ILE A 157 3.12 4.08 -7.45
CA ILE A 157 3.56 5.11 -8.41
C ILE A 157 2.51 5.34 -9.51
N GLN A 158 1.94 4.28 -10.07
CA GLN A 158 1.05 4.42 -11.22
C GLN A 158 -0.29 5.09 -10.89
N GLY A 159 -0.76 5.02 -9.64
CA GLY A 159 -1.97 5.72 -9.18
C GLY A 159 -1.71 7.11 -8.60
N GLY A 160 -0.46 7.43 -8.25
CA GLY A 160 -0.06 8.73 -7.70
C GLY A 160 0.97 8.55 -6.58
N GLY A 161 0.57 7.89 -5.49
CA GLY A 161 1.43 7.60 -4.35
C GLY A 161 1.57 8.79 -3.40
N HIS A 162 0.74 8.82 -2.33
CA HIS A 162 0.90 9.76 -1.23
C HIS A 162 1.83 9.18 -0.14
N GLY A 163 2.27 9.99 0.83
CA GLY A 163 3.09 9.51 1.95
C GLY A 163 3.80 10.60 2.76
N PRO A 164 4.65 10.23 3.71
CA PRO A 164 5.17 11.15 4.74
C PRO A 164 6.00 12.31 4.21
N LEU A 165 6.61 12.13 3.04
CA LEU A 165 7.46 13.14 2.39
C LEU A 165 6.74 13.87 1.25
N THR A 166 5.49 13.54 0.93
CA THR A 166 4.83 14.12 -0.25
C THR A 166 4.53 15.59 -0.09
N SER A 167 4.32 16.08 1.13
CA SER A 167 4.12 17.51 1.39
C SER A 167 5.30 18.36 0.94
N ILE A 168 6.54 17.84 1.01
CA ILE A 168 7.76 18.60 0.65
C ILE A 168 8.39 18.20 -0.69
N TYR A 169 8.04 17.04 -1.26
CA TYR A 169 8.62 16.55 -2.52
C TYR A 169 7.59 16.21 -3.60
N GLY A 170 6.30 16.44 -3.37
CA GLY A 170 5.22 16.02 -4.27
C GLY A 170 4.91 14.54 -4.17
N MET A 171 3.91 14.07 -4.90
CA MET A 171 3.49 12.67 -4.96
C MET A 171 4.63 11.77 -5.46
N GLY A 172 4.57 10.48 -5.19
CA GLY A 172 5.52 9.50 -5.73
C GLY A 172 5.64 9.60 -7.25
N ALA A 173 4.51 9.73 -7.97
CA ALA A 173 4.51 9.90 -9.41
C ALA A 173 5.09 11.26 -9.86
N ASP A 174 5.06 12.32 -9.06
CA ASP A 174 5.69 13.61 -9.41
C ASP A 174 7.22 13.46 -9.56
N ASN A 175 7.80 12.46 -8.88
CA ASN A 175 9.23 12.21 -8.80
C ASN A 175 9.76 11.26 -9.88
N VAL A 176 8.90 10.70 -10.73
CA VAL A 176 9.33 9.77 -11.78
C VAL A 176 9.95 10.51 -12.97
N LEU A 177 11.10 10.00 -13.41
CA LEU A 177 11.91 10.49 -14.52
C LEU A 177 11.77 9.63 -15.79
N ALA A 178 11.59 8.30 -15.63
CA ALA A 178 11.33 7.39 -16.73
C ALA A 178 10.64 6.10 -16.25
N PHE A 179 9.96 5.41 -17.15
CA PHE A 179 9.56 4.01 -17.00
C PHE A 179 10.21 3.18 -18.09
N ASP A 180 10.64 1.98 -17.75
CA ASP A 180 10.80 0.93 -18.74
C ASP A 180 9.59 0.00 -18.65
N ALA A 181 9.00 -0.31 -19.80
CA ALA A 181 7.74 -1.03 -19.86
C ALA A 181 7.68 -1.97 -21.08
N VAL A 182 6.80 -2.96 -21.01
CA VAL A 182 6.46 -3.85 -22.13
C VAL A 182 5.05 -3.51 -22.62
N THR A 183 4.92 -3.21 -23.91
CA THR A 183 3.64 -2.86 -24.56
C THR A 183 2.77 -4.10 -24.77
N VAL A 184 1.52 -3.89 -25.22
CA VAL A 184 0.61 -5.00 -25.54
C VAL A 184 1.11 -5.89 -26.68
N ASP A 185 1.93 -5.33 -27.56
CA ASP A 185 2.51 -6.04 -28.71
C ASP A 185 3.83 -6.73 -28.35
N GLY A 186 4.24 -6.67 -27.07
CA GLY A 186 5.44 -7.34 -26.56
C GLY A 186 6.74 -6.55 -26.74
N GLU A 187 6.65 -5.27 -27.11
CA GLU A 187 7.82 -4.41 -27.31
C GLU A 187 8.31 -3.82 -25.99
N TYR A 188 9.62 -3.87 -25.74
CA TYR A 188 10.25 -3.16 -24.64
C TYR A 188 10.48 -1.70 -25.02
N VAL A 189 9.91 -0.78 -24.25
CA VAL A 189 9.95 0.66 -24.50
C VAL A 189 10.37 1.42 -23.24
N THR A 190 11.10 2.51 -23.45
CA THR A 190 11.31 3.53 -22.41
C THR A 190 10.31 4.67 -22.62
N ALA A 191 9.63 5.06 -21.55
CA ALA A 191 8.72 6.20 -21.52
C ALA A 191 9.29 7.29 -20.59
N ASN A 192 9.57 8.47 -21.14
CA ASN A 192 10.09 9.64 -20.45
C ASN A 192 9.57 10.92 -21.13
N THR A 193 10.11 12.10 -20.79
CA THR A 193 9.65 13.38 -21.37
C THR A 193 9.98 13.57 -22.85
N LYS A 194 10.90 12.77 -23.41
CA LYS A 194 11.35 12.85 -24.82
C LYS A 194 10.85 11.67 -25.67
N GLU A 195 10.76 10.49 -25.09
CA GLU A 195 10.39 9.23 -25.76
C GLU A 195 9.10 8.69 -25.15
N ASN A 196 8.10 8.40 -25.99
CA ASN A 196 6.79 7.89 -25.54
C ASN A 196 6.16 8.76 -24.43
N ALA A 197 6.25 10.09 -24.59
CA ALA A 197 5.87 11.06 -23.55
C ALA A 197 4.38 11.01 -23.15
N ASP A 198 3.51 10.57 -24.05
CA ASP A 198 2.11 10.31 -23.76
C ASP A 198 1.93 9.08 -22.85
N LEU A 199 2.66 7.99 -23.10
CA LEU A 199 2.70 6.84 -22.21
C LEU A 199 3.28 7.22 -20.85
N PHE A 200 4.38 7.97 -20.83
CA PHE A 200 5.00 8.48 -19.61
C PHE A 200 4.00 9.25 -18.76
N TRP A 201 3.28 10.20 -19.37
CA TRP A 201 2.25 10.99 -18.69
C TRP A 201 1.12 10.10 -18.12
N ALA A 202 0.67 9.10 -18.87
CA ALA A 202 -0.39 8.18 -18.43
C ALA A 202 0.05 7.23 -17.31
N LEU A 203 1.30 6.76 -17.31
CA LEU A 203 1.84 5.91 -16.24
C LEU A 203 2.08 6.69 -14.94
N LYS A 204 2.11 8.02 -14.97
CA LYS A 204 2.25 8.89 -13.78
C LYS A 204 0.89 9.32 -13.23
N GLY A 205 0.10 8.40 -12.68
CA GLY A 205 -1.19 8.71 -12.03
C GLY A 205 -2.45 8.17 -12.75
N GLY A 206 -2.31 7.60 -13.94
CA GLY A 206 -3.43 7.04 -14.70
C GLY A 206 -3.98 5.72 -14.16
N GLY A 207 -3.36 5.18 -13.10
CA GLY A 207 -3.67 3.90 -12.48
C GLY A 207 -2.93 2.72 -13.12
N PRO A 208 -2.79 1.61 -12.37
CA PRO A 208 -2.04 0.44 -12.83
C PRO A 208 -2.68 -0.28 -14.02
N SER A 209 -1.90 -1.17 -14.65
CA SER A 209 -2.37 -2.21 -15.60
C SER A 209 -3.25 -1.68 -16.73
N THR A 210 -2.97 -0.46 -17.19
CA THR A 210 -3.81 0.22 -18.15
C THR A 210 -3.11 0.35 -19.50
N CYS A 211 -1.91 0.92 -19.58
CA CYS A 211 -1.27 1.20 -20.88
C CYS A 211 -0.09 0.27 -21.24
N ALA A 212 0.63 -0.26 -20.25
CA ALA A 212 1.78 -1.15 -20.45
C ALA A 212 2.10 -1.92 -19.16
N ILE A 213 2.95 -2.95 -19.25
CA ILE A 213 3.52 -3.64 -18.08
C ILE A 213 4.78 -2.91 -17.67
N VAL A 214 4.79 -2.26 -16.51
CA VAL A 214 6.00 -1.60 -15.97
C VAL A 214 7.00 -2.66 -15.50
N VAL A 215 8.26 -2.51 -15.93
CA VAL A 215 9.41 -3.36 -15.56
C VAL A 215 10.28 -2.66 -14.53
N SER A 216 10.56 -1.37 -14.74
CA SER A 216 11.33 -0.52 -13.83
C SER A 216 10.91 0.94 -13.90
N VAL A 217 11.20 1.67 -12.82
CA VAL A 217 10.94 3.10 -12.67
C VAL A 217 12.26 3.79 -12.35
N THR A 218 12.61 4.82 -13.11
CA THR A 218 13.69 5.75 -12.74
C THR A 218 13.08 6.94 -12.00
N VAL A 219 13.54 7.23 -10.79
CA VAL A 219 12.96 8.21 -9.87
C VAL A 219 14.03 9.14 -9.29
N LYS A 220 13.63 10.36 -8.94
CA LYS A 220 14.47 11.28 -8.15
C LYS A 220 14.77 10.70 -6.77
N THR A 221 15.98 10.94 -6.27
CA THR A 221 16.33 10.74 -4.86
C THR A 221 16.74 12.08 -4.27
N PHE A 222 16.59 12.25 -2.95
CA PHE A 222 16.92 13.50 -2.25
C PHE A 222 17.89 13.20 -1.11
N PRO A 223 18.69 14.20 -0.65
CA PRO A 223 19.46 14.05 0.57
C PRO A 223 18.56 13.67 1.76
N GLU A 224 19.11 12.88 2.67
CA GLU A 224 18.48 12.56 3.94
C GLU A 224 18.15 13.82 4.76
N ILE A 225 17.07 13.77 5.56
CA ILE A 225 16.56 14.93 6.30
C ILE A 225 16.22 14.59 7.76
N PRO A 226 16.43 15.51 8.72
CA PRO A 226 15.89 15.34 10.06
C PRO A 226 14.37 15.35 10.01
N THR A 227 13.75 14.54 10.87
CA THR A 227 12.29 14.43 10.95
C THR A 227 11.89 14.24 12.41
N ALA A 228 10.87 14.98 12.83
CA ALA A 228 10.23 14.80 14.13
C ALA A 228 8.79 14.33 13.95
N GLY A 229 8.23 13.68 14.96
CA GLY A 229 6.81 13.39 14.98
C GLY A 229 6.23 13.16 16.36
N THR A 230 4.91 13.24 16.41
CA THR A 230 4.12 13.06 17.63
C THR A 230 3.05 12.00 17.41
N ILE A 231 3.00 11.02 18.31
CA ILE A 231 1.88 10.08 18.45
C ILE A 231 0.89 10.64 19.46
N ILE A 232 -0.41 10.53 19.19
CA ILE A 232 -1.49 10.92 20.11
C ILE A 232 -2.55 9.82 20.15
N ASN A 233 -3.02 9.48 21.35
CA ASN A 233 -4.14 8.57 21.53
C ASN A 233 -5.29 9.22 22.30
N ILE A 234 -6.51 8.97 21.80
CA ILE A 234 -7.76 9.19 22.53
C ILE A 234 -8.60 7.92 22.36
N ASN A 235 -8.88 7.21 23.44
CA ASN A 235 -9.56 5.91 23.40
C ASN A 235 -10.35 5.63 24.69
N SER A 236 -10.87 4.42 24.85
CA SER A 236 -11.69 4.01 26.00
C SER A 236 -10.98 4.04 27.36
N THR A 237 -9.64 4.05 27.40
CA THR A 237 -8.89 4.24 28.66
C THR A 237 -8.86 5.71 29.10
N HIS A 238 -9.18 6.62 28.19
CA HIS A 238 -9.20 8.07 28.43
C HIS A 238 -10.61 8.58 28.67
N THR A 239 -11.56 8.16 27.85
CA THR A 239 -12.98 8.57 27.97
C THR A 239 -13.90 7.49 27.43
N ASN A 240 -15.05 7.29 28.08
CA ASN A 240 -16.17 6.51 27.56
C ASN A 240 -17.35 7.40 27.13
N ASP A 241 -17.17 8.72 27.13
CA ASP A 241 -18.16 9.67 26.65
C ASP A 241 -17.91 9.96 25.16
N SER A 242 -18.83 9.50 24.30
CA SER A 242 -18.76 9.69 22.86
C SER A 242 -18.76 11.16 22.45
N ALA A 243 -19.39 12.06 23.22
CA ALA A 243 -19.36 13.49 22.92
C ALA A 243 -17.98 14.09 23.17
N VAL A 244 -17.29 13.66 24.24
CA VAL A 244 -15.90 14.05 24.52
C VAL A 244 -14.96 13.49 23.45
N PHE A 245 -15.12 12.22 23.08
CA PHE A 245 -14.34 11.60 22.01
C PHE A 245 -14.51 12.34 20.67
N ASN A 246 -15.76 12.57 20.24
CA ASN A 246 -16.05 13.30 19.00
C ASN A 246 -15.48 14.71 19.05
N LYS A 247 -15.60 15.41 20.18
CA LYS A 247 -15.02 16.76 20.33
C LYS A 247 -13.50 16.75 20.17
N GLY A 248 -12.82 15.74 20.70
CA GLY A 248 -11.38 15.55 20.50
C GLY A 248 -11.01 15.34 19.03
N PHE A 249 -11.79 14.52 18.31
CA PHE A 249 -11.61 14.32 16.87
C PHE A 249 -11.81 15.61 16.06
N HIS A 250 -12.87 16.39 16.32
CA HIS A 250 -13.10 17.68 15.65
C HIS A 250 -11.94 18.66 15.88
N ILE A 251 -11.48 18.79 17.13
CA ILE A 251 -10.34 19.66 17.46
C ILE A 251 -9.09 19.26 16.66
N PHE A 252 -8.82 17.96 16.56
CA PHE A 252 -7.71 17.44 15.78
C PHE A 252 -7.87 17.67 14.28
N HIS A 253 -8.99 17.22 13.71
CA HIS A 253 -9.20 17.11 12.27
C HIS A 253 -9.39 18.49 11.61
N ASN A 254 -10.07 19.42 12.28
CA ASN A 254 -10.32 20.77 11.75
C ASN A 254 -9.03 21.59 11.59
N LEU A 255 -7.91 21.15 12.18
CA LEU A 255 -6.59 21.74 11.97
C LEU A 255 -5.86 21.18 10.73
N ALA A 256 -6.52 20.39 9.88
CA ALA A 256 -5.91 19.82 8.68
C ALA A 256 -5.18 20.86 7.81
N ASN A 257 -5.82 22.00 7.52
CA ASN A 257 -5.23 23.09 6.75
C ASN A 257 -3.97 23.67 7.42
N HIS A 258 -3.96 23.73 8.75
CA HIS A 258 -2.81 24.20 9.52
C HIS A 258 -1.63 23.22 9.42
N TYR A 259 -1.86 21.92 9.54
CA TYR A 259 -0.78 20.92 9.41
C TYR A 259 -0.17 20.93 8.01
N VAL A 260 -0.99 20.85 6.96
CA VAL A 260 -0.47 20.84 5.59
C VAL A 260 0.15 22.18 5.19
N GLY A 261 -0.33 23.30 5.74
CA GLY A 261 0.25 24.62 5.56
C GLY A 261 1.66 24.75 6.17
N ASN A 262 2.02 23.87 7.10
CA ASN A 262 3.37 23.75 7.67
C ASN A 262 4.18 22.60 7.05
N GLY A 263 3.74 22.05 5.91
CA GLY A 263 4.46 20.98 5.20
C GLY A 263 4.43 19.62 5.92
N MET A 264 3.50 19.43 6.86
CA MET A 264 3.36 18.18 7.60
C MET A 264 2.64 17.10 6.79
N PHE A 265 2.78 15.87 7.25
CA PHE A 265 1.93 14.73 6.90
C PHE A 265 1.37 14.15 8.20
N VAL A 266 0.12 13.68 8.20
CA VAL A 266 -0.45 13.02 9.37
C VAL A 266 -1.07 11.71 8.95
N TYR A 267 -0.76 10.64 9.67
CA TYR A 267 -1.49 9.37 9.63
C TYR A 267 -2.37 9.25 10.87
N PHE A 268 -3.63 8.91 10.70
CA PHE A 268 -4.54 8.67 11.81
C PHE A 268 -5.52 7.55 11.54
N GLU A 269 -5.94 6.89 12.60
CA GLU A 269 -6.96 5.85 12.59
C GLU A 269 -8.09 6.24 13.51
N VAL A 270 -9.32 6.05 13.05
CA VAL A 270 -10.52 6.31 13.84
C VAL A 270 -11.49 5.14 13.71
N GLY A 271 -11.96 4.64 14.84
CA GLY A 271 -12.91 3.53 14.94
C GLY A 271 -14.14 3.89 15.77
N PRO A 272 -15.01 2.91 16.07
CA PRO A 272 -16.29 3.20 16.70
C PRO A 272 -16.12 3.84 18.07
N GLY A 273 -16.63 5.06 18.23
CA GLY A 273 -16.55 5.83 19.48
C GLY A 273 -17.34 5.18 20.63
N PRO A 274 -16.80 5.18 21.87
CA PRO A 274 -15.50 5.69 22.30
C PRO A 274 -14.43 4.59 22.18
N GLY A 275 -13.85 4.37 21.00
CA GLY A 275 -13.14 3.11 20.76
C GLY A 275 -11.93 3.13 19.85
N ARG A 276 -11.43 4.30 19.40
CA ARG A 276 -10.03 4.57 18.99
C ARG A 276 -9.93 5.83 18.13
N LEU A 277 -9.14 6.80 18.56
CA LEU A 277 -8.45 7.77 17.72
C LEU A 277 -6.96 7.59 18.00
N HIS A 278 -6.24 7.09 17.02
CA HIS A 278 -4.82 6.79 17.10
C HIS A 278 -4.11 7.55 15.99
N ILE A 279 -3.39 8.60 16.35
CA ILE A 279 -2.65 9.44 15.42
C ILE A 279 -1.19 9.00 15.50
N ALA A 280 -0.71 8.29 14.48
CA ALA A 280 0.59 7.63 14.50
C ALA A 280 1.25 7.67 13.11
N PRO A 281 1.96 8.76 12.75
CA PRO A 281 2.21 9.97 13.53
C PRO A 281 1.71 11.27 12.86
N LEU A 282 1.72 12.37 13.65
CA LEU A 282 1.89 13.73 13.12
C LEU A 282 3.36 13.91 12.73
N VAL A 283 3.66 13.97 11.44
CA VAL A 283 5.02 14.00 10.88
C VAL A 283 5.41 15.42 10.50
N GLY A 284 6.55 15.88 11.01
CA GLY A 284 7.22 17.12 10.64
C GLY A 284 8.54 16.87 9.90
N PRO A 285 8.53 16.69 8.56
CA PRO A 285 9.76 16.62 7.78
C PRO A 285 10.56 17.92 7.89
N LYS A 286 11.89 17.83 8.05
CA LYS A 286 12.79 18.97 8.28
C LYS A 286 12.49 19.78 9.54
N MET A 287 11.85 19.16 10.53
CA MET A 287 11.61 19.75 11.85
C MET A 287 12.40 19.02 12.92
N ASP A 288 12.82 19.76 13.94
CA ASP A 288 13.18 19.22 15.24
C ASP A 288 11.95 19.22 16.17
N GLU A 289 12.14 18.79 17.41
CA GLU A 289 11.07 18.71 18.40
C GLU A 289 10.53 20.10 18.80
N GLU A 290 11.39 21.12 18.87
CA GLU A 290 10.96 22.49 19.21
C GLU A 290 10.02 23.03 18.14
N LYS A 291 10.41 22.92 16.87
CA LYS A 291 9.60 23.40 15.76
C LYS A 291 8.30 22.62 15.65
N LEU A 292 8.33 21.30 15.81
CA LEU A 292 7.13 20.48 15.78
C LEU A 292 6.16 20.88 16.91
N ASN A 293 6.65 21.06 18.14
CA ASN A 293 5.83 21.48 19.28
C ASN A 293 5.23 22.88 19.08
N GLU A 294 5.97 23.81 18.45
CA GLU A 294 5.45 25.12 18.07
C GLU A 294 4.26 24.99 17.09
N VAL A 295 4.42 24.17 16.04
CA VAL A 295 3.36 23.93 15.05
C VAL A 295 2.16 23.21 15.69
N LEU A 296 2.36 22.27 16.61
CA LEU A 296 1.26 21.54 17.26
C LEU A 296 0.62 22.30 18.45
N LYS A 297 1.16 23.46 18.84
CA LYS A 297 0.64 24.25 19.96
C LYS A 297 -0.87 24.57 19.87
N PRO A 298 -1.44 24.94 18.69
CA PRO A 298 -2.88 25.18 18.58
C PRO A 298 -3.74 23.94 18.86
N LEU A 299 -3.27 22.74 18.50
CA LEU A 299 -3.95 21.47 18.78
C LEU A 299 -4.05 21.26 20.29
N PHE A 300 -2.90 21.30 20.98
CA PHE A 300 -2.85 21.02 22.42
C PHE A 300 -3.57 22.09 23.24
N ASN A 301 -3.46 23.36 22.87
CA ASN A 301 -4.23 24.42 23.54
C ASN A 301 -5.75 24.18 23.46
N GLN A 302 -6.26 23.70 22.31
CA GLN A 302 -7.68 23.41 22.14
C GLN A 302 -8.11 22.15 22.91
N LEU A 303 -7.29 21.09 22.89
CA LEU A 303 -7.55 19.87 23.66
C LEU A 303 -7.57 20.17 25.17
N ASP A 304 -6.61 20.94 25.68
CA ASP A 304 -6.51 21.33 27.08
C ASP A 304 -7.69 22.21 27.51
N ALA A 305 -8.04 23.21 26.70
CA ALA A 305 -9.18 24.09 26.97
C ALA A 305 -10.52 23.32 27.00
N ALA A 306 -10.68 22.32 26.13
CA ALA A 306 -11.84 21.44 26.10
C ALA A 306 -11.76 20.26 27.08
N LYS A 307 -10.66 20.15 27.85
CA LYS A 307 -10.39 19.07 28.82
C LYS A 307 -10.49 17.67 28.20
N ILE A 308 -9.99 17.51 26.97
CA ILE A 308 -9.98 16.23 26.27
C ILE A 308 -8.84 15.36 26.81
N PRO A 309 -9.12 14.23 27.49
CA PRO A 309 -8.09 13.34 27.99
C PRO A 309 -7.38 12.63 26.83
N HIS A 310 -6.05 12.64 26.84
CA HIS A 310 -5.22 12.06 25.80
C HIS A 310 -3.82 11.71 26.34
N ASP A 311 -3.14 10.79 25.68
CA ASP A 311 -1.69 10.62 25.80
C ASP A 311 -0.99 11.12 24.54
N ARG A 312 0.26 11.54 24.69
CA ARG A 312 1.10 11.97 23.57
C ARG A 312 2.56 11.57 23.77
N HIS A 313 3.24 11.31 22.67
CA HIS A 313 4.65 11.00 22.65
C HIS A 313 5.34 11.67 21.46
N THR A 314 6.32 12.53 21.70
CA THR A 314 7.07 13.24 20.66
C THR A 314 8.51 12.76 20.61
N ARG A 315 9.05 12.59 19.40
CA ARG A 315 10.46 12.25 19.16
C ARG A 315 10.99 12.96 17.92
N ALA A 316 12.29 13.23 17.90
CA ALA A 316 13.02 13.73 16.74
C ALA A 316 14.18 12.80 16.37
N PHE A 317 14.45 12.69 15.07
CA PHE A 317 15.47 11.82 14.50
C PHE A 317 16.34 12.61 13.53
N PRO A 318 17.65 12.29 13.45
CA PRO A 318 18.54 12.96 12.51
C PRO A 318 18.27 12.57 11.05
N THR A 319 17.56 11.46 10.82
CA THR A 319 17.21 10.96 9.48
C THR A 319 15.74 10.56 9.38
N PHE A 320 15.16 10.69 8.18
CA PHE A 320 13.80 10.25 7.90
C PHE A 320 13.69 8.72 7.99
N PHE A 321 14.72 7.99 7.57
CA PHE A 321 14.71 6.53 7.66
C PHE A 321 14.57 6.03 9.11
N GLU A 322 15.33 6.59 10.05
CA GLU A 322 15.22 6.22 11.46
C GLU A 322 13.86 6.62 12.05
N PHE A 323 13.36 7.81 11.70
CA PHE A 323 12.00 8.22 12.03
C PHE A 323 10.98 7.20 11.51
N TYR A 324 11.11 6.80 10.25
CA TYR A 324 10.16 5.91 9.59
C TYR A 324 10.07 4.55 10.26
N ILE A 325 11.22 3.97 10.63
CA ILE A 325 11.29 2.66 11.28
C ILE A 325 10.79 2.70 12.73
N ASP A 326 10.93 3.83 13.42
CA ASP A 326 10.57 3.95 14.83
C ASP A 326 9.11 4.38 15.04
N MET A 327 8.60 5.28 14.21
CA MET A 327 7.34 5.98 14.46
C MET A 327 6.16 5.47 13.63
N PHE A 328 6.37 4.76 12.51
CA PHE A 328 5.30 4.10 11.77
C PHE A 328 5.12 2.66 12.23
N GLU A 329 3.86 2.26 12.34
CA GLU A 329 3.48 0.90 12.72
C GLU A 329 3.27 0.05 11.46
N GLU A 330 3.69 -1.22 11.48
CA GLU A 330 3.47 -2.07 10.31
C GLU A 330 1.99 -2.46 10.18
N GLU A 331 1.32 -1.92 9.16
CA GLU A 331 -0.02 -2.37 8.77
C GLU A 331 -0.01 -3.82 8.24
N GLN A 332 -1.02 -4.59 8.65
CA GLN A 332 -1.21 -5.97 8.22
C GLN A 332 -1.98 -6.02 6.89
N PRO A 333 -1.43 -6.61 5.80
CA PRO A 333 -2.17 -6.76 4.55
C PRO A 333 -3.24 -7.88 4.62
N ASN A 334 -3.97 -8.08 3.51
CA ASN A 334 -4.99 -9.12 3.34
C ASN A 334 -6.16 -9.10 4.35
N GLN A 335 -6.51 -7.93 4.89
CA GLN A 335 -7.74 -7.78 5.66
C GLN A 335 -8.97 -7.80 4.74
N ASN A 336 -10.04 -8.49 5.16
CA ASN A 336 -11.29 -8.48 4.42
C ASN A 336 -12.07 -7.21 4.77
N SER A 337 -12.14 -6.27 3.84
CA SER A 337 -12.96 -5.06 4.00
C SER A 337 -13.59 -4.61 2.69
N ILE A 338 -14.73 -3.94 2.80
CA ILE A 338 -15.26 -3.12 1.72
C ILE A 338 -14.74 -1.71 1.95
N VAL A 339 -13.94 -1.25 0.99
CA VAL A 339 -13.24 0.03 1.08
C VAL A 339 -13.93 1.09 0.22
N GLY A 340 -13.98 2.30 0.74
CA GLY A 340 -14.17 3.51 -0.04
C GLY A 340 -13.27 4.62 0.48
N GLY A 341 -13.41 5.83 -0.07
CA GLY A 341 -12.60 6.94 0.40
C GLY A 341 -12.90 8.25 -0.29
N ARG A 342 -12.43 9.34 0.31
CA ARG A 342 -12.59 10.70 -0.22
C ARG A 342 -11.43 11.59 0.19
N LEU A 343 -10.99 12.39 -0.77
CA LEU A 343 -10.09 13.52 -0.60
C LEU A 343 -10.92 14.78 -0.36
N PHE A 344 -10.56 15.54 0.65
CA PHE A 344 -11.08 16.86 0.99
C PHE A 344 -10.01 17.91 0.70
N THR A 345 -10.42 18.96 0.01
CA THR A 345 -9.55 20.09 -0.33
C THR A 345 -9.41 21.06 0.84
N ARG A 346 -8.45 21.98 0.74
CA ARG A 346 -8.36 23.12 1.66
C ARG A 346 -9.66 23.90 1.74
N LYS A 347 -10.35 24.07 0.60
CA LYS A 347 -11.64 24.75 0.53
C LYS A 347 -12.71 24.01 1.33
N ASP A 348 -12.83 22.68 1.15
CA ASP A 348 -13.78 21.88 1.94
C ASP A 348 -13.49 22.02 3.46
N MET A 349 -12.21 22.07 3.85
CA MET A 349 -11.82 22.28 5.25
C MET A 349 -11.98 23.72 5.75
N ASP A 350 -12.00 24.74 4.88
CA ASP A 350 -12.24 26.13 5.29
C ASP A 350 -13.75 26.41 5.45
N ASP A 351 -14.57 25.78 4.60
CA ASP A 351 -16.01 26.01 4.55
C ASP A 351 -16.80 25.08 5.50
N ASP A 352 -16.42 23.80 5.58
CA ASP A 352 -17.29 22.72 6.10
C ASP A 352 -16.51 21.71 6.98
N ALA A 353 -15.51 22.18 7.76
CA ALA A 353 -14.62 21.30 8.54
C ALA A 353 -15.38 20.36 9.51
N ASP A 354 -16.37 20.89 10.21
CA ASP A 354 -17.17 20.11 11.17
C ASP A 354 -18.01 19.05 10.47
N GLU A 355 -18.60 19.38 9.32
CA GLU A 355 -19.36 18.45 8.49
C GLU A 355 -18.48 17.34 7.93
N VAL A 356 -17.25 17.65 7.53
CA VAL A 356 -16.25 16.66 7.10
C VAL A 356 -15.89 15.73 8.26
N ALA A 357 -15.61 16.29 9.44
CA ALA A 357 -15.28 15.51 10.63
C ALA A 357 -16.43 14.58 11.04
N ASP A 358 -17.67 15.07 11.03
CA ASP A 358 -18.89 14.29 11.28
C ASP A 358 -19.09 13.16 10.27
N ALA A 359 -18.82 13.43 8.98
CA ALA A 359 -18.92 12.41 7.93
C ALA A 359 -17.88 11.29 8.11
N ILE A 360 -16.66 11.63 8.53
CA ILE A 360 -15.62 10.65 8.86
C ILE A 360 -16.02 9.85 10.10
N LEU A 361 -16.42 10.50 11.20
CA LEU A 361 -16.88 9.83 12.41
C LEU A 361 -18.04 8.88 12.12
N PHE A 362 -18.98 9.28 11.26
CA PHE A 362 -20.07 8.42 10.83
C PHE A 362 -19.58 7.15 10.11
N GLY A 363 -18.68 7.29 9.13
CA GLY A 363 -18.11 6.15 8.41
C GLY A 363 -17.25 5.23 9.29
N SER A 364 -16.70 5.80 10.36
CA SER A 364 -15.84 5.12 11.35
C SER A 364 -16.61 4.48 12.50
N SER A 365 -17.92 4.75 12.59
CA SER A 365 -18.81 4.18 13.60
C SER A 365 -19.30 2.79 13.19
N ASN A 366 -20.45 2.32 13.69
CA ASN A 366 -21.04 1.05 13.25
C ASN A 366 -22.02 1.33 12.09
N PRO A 367 -21.63 1.10 10.81
CA PRO A 367 -22.48 1.43 9.66
C PRO A 367 -23.74 0.57 9.57
N THR A 368 -23.73 -0.63 10.18
CA THR A 368 -24.91 -1.45 10.47
C THR A 368 -24.84 -1.93 11.92
N LYS A 369 -25.95 -2.48 12.44
CA LYS A 369 -26.03 -2.96 13.84
C LYS A 369 -24.94 -3.99 14.20
N ASP A 370 -24.45 -4.72 13.22
CA ASP A 370 -23.57 -5.89 13.34
C ASP A 370 -22.23 -5.74 12.59
N ARG A 371 -21.91 -4.53 12.10
CA ARG A 371 -20.65 -4.28 11.40
C ARG A 371 -19.92 -3.10 12.02
N ILE A 372 -18.61 -3.28 12.10
CA ILE A 372 -17.66 -2.28 12.57
C ILE A 372 -17.18 -1.50 11.35
N GLY A 373 -17.33 -0.17 11.43
CA GLY A 373 -16.65 0.76 10.55
C GLY A 373 -15.29 1.13 11.15
N PHE A 374 -14.36 1.46 10.27
CA PHE A 374 -13.02 1.89 10.65
C PHE A 374 -12.47 2.78 9.54
N SER A 375 -11.84 3.89 9.91
CA SER A 375 -11.21 4.76 8.92
C SER A 375 -9.74 4.96 9.19
N VAL A 376 -9.00 4.98 8.09
CA VAL A 376 -7.60 5.39 8.03
C VAL A 376 -7.57 6.72 7.30
N GLY A 377 -7.03 7.74 7.93
CA GLY A 377 -6.98 9.08 7.41
C GLY A 377 -5.56 9.60 7.27
N HIS A 378 -5.40 10.46 6.28
CA HIS A 378 -4.16 11.09 5.91
C HIS A 378 -4.40 12.59 5.79
N ILE A 379 -3.65 13.41 6.52
CA ILE A 379 -3.66 14.86 6.30
C ILE A 379 -2.41 15.19 5.48
N VAL A 380 -2.61 15.61 4.23
CA VAL A 380 -1.53 15.74 3.24
C VAL A 380 -1.90 16.74 2.13
N ASP A 381 -0.95 17.60 1.78
CA ASP A 381 -0.98 18.49 0.60
C ASP A 381 0.27 18.25 -0.25
N PRO A 382 0.22 17.27 -1.18
CA PRO A 382 1.39 16.89 -1.96
C PRO A 382 1.95 18.05 -2.78
N GLY A 383 3.22 18.39 -2.52
CA GLY A 383 3.96 19.39 -3.26
C GLY A 383 3.74 20.82 -2.79
N HIS A 384 3.53 21.02 -1.50
CA HIS A 384 3.49 22.35 -0.88
C HIS A 384 4.76 23.14 -1.24
N GLY A 385 4.59 24.19 -2.03
CA GLY A 385 5.71 25.05 -2.47
C GLY A 385 6.66 24.43 -3.50
N VAL A 386 6.30 23.30 -4.14
CA VAL A 386 7.11 22.69 -5.22
C VAL A 386 6.48 22.92 -6.60
N PRO A 387 7.27 22.94 -7.70
CA PRO A 387 6.73 23.09 -9.05
C PRO A 387 5.74 21.99 -9.42
N TYR A 388 4.66 22.37 -10.11
CA TYR A 388 3.67 21.43 -10.62
C TYR A 388 4.30 20.46 -11.63
N ALA A 389 4.15 19.16 -11.38
CA ALA A 389 4.57 18.12 -12.31
C ALA A 389 3.47 17.82 -13.33
N ASP A 390 3.78 17.84 -14.62
CA ASP A 390 2.85 17.42 -15.68
C ASP A 390 2.68 15.90 -15.65
N ASN A 391 1.51 15.47 -15.17
CA ASN A 391 1.13 14.06 -15.06
C ASN A 391 -0.40 13.89 -14.99
N SER A 392 -0.85 12.64 -14.81
CA SER A 392 -2.25 12.25 -14.87
C SER A 392 -2.96 12.14 -13.51
N ILE A 393 -2.30 12.55 -12.41
CA ILE A 393 -2.93 12.64 -11.09
C ILE A 393 -4.07 13.67 -11.12
N ASN A 394 -5.20 13.40 -10.45
CA ASN A 394 -6.28 14.37 -10.31
C ASN A 394 -5.78 15.69 -9.69
N ASP A 395 -6.09 16.83 -10.32
CA ASP A 395 -5.60 18.14 -9.88
C ASP A 395 -6.09 18.56 -8.50
N LYS A 396 -7.17 17.94 -7.98
CA LYS A 396 -7.63 18.13 -6.60
C LYS A 396 -6.59 17.76 -5.56
N TRP A 397 -5.64 16.86 -5.88
CA TRP A 397 -4.50 16.58 -4.99
C TRP A 397 -3.60 17.79 -4.76
N ARG A 398 -3.55 18.78 -5.67
CA ARG A 398 -2.74 20.00 -5.47
C ARG A 398 -3.36 21.01 -4.51
N LYS A 399 -4.57 20.70 -4.06
CA LYS A 399 -5.37 21.52 -3.14
C LYS A 399 -5.83 20.69 -1.96
N SER A 400 -5.30 19.49 -1.77
CA SER A 400 -5.78 18.59 -0.74
C SER A 400 -5.38 19.07 0.64
N SER A 401 -6.14 18.62 1.63
CA SER A 401 -5.84 18.85 3.03
C SER A 401 -6.01 17.57 3.81
N SER A 402 -7.16 16.92 3.69
CA SER A 402 -7.45 15.62 4.32
C SER A 402 -7.82 14.59 3.26
N PHE A 403 -7.48 13.35 3.49
CA PHE A 403 -7.89 12.19 2.72
C PHE A 403 -8.30 11.09 3.70
N VAL A 404 -9.41 10.41 3.45
CA VAL A 404 -9.88 9.32 4.32
C VAL A 404 -10.18 8.09 3.50
N ILE A 405 -9.77 6.95 4.03
CA ILE A 405 -10.17 5.60 3.65
C ILE A 405 -11.22 5.16 4.66
N THR A 406 -12.34 4.66 4.17
CA THR A 406 -13.42 4.09 5.00
C THR A 406 -13.48 2.61 4.76
N ASN A 407 -13.57 1.84 5.84
CA ASN A 407 -13.57 0.38 5.83
C ASN A 407 -14.83 -0.10 6.52
N VAL A 408 -15.62 -0.91 5.83
CA VAL A 408 -16.59 -1.80 6.47
C VAL A 408 -15.89 -3.14 6.67
N ILE A 409 -15.61 -3.50 7.93
CA ILE A 409 -14.87 -4.72 8.25
C ILE A 409 -15.72 -5.95 7.95
N MET A 410 -15.11 -6.95 7.30
CA MET A 410 -15.75 -8.20 6.93
C MET A 410 -15.09 -9.40 7.64
N SER A 411 -15.91 -10.40 7.98
CA SER A 411 -15.44 -11.71 8.46
C SER A 411 -14.91 -12.61 7.34
N GLY A 412 -15.30 -12.35 6.09
CA GLY A 412 -14.99 -13.18 4.92
C GLY A 412 -16.00 -14.29 4.67
N LEU A 413 -16.89 -14.57 5.64
CA LEU A 413 -17.91 -15.63 5.58
C LEU A 413 -19.28 -15.12 5.14
N GLU A 414 -19.41 -13.83 4.83
CA GLU A 414 -20.68 -13.24 4.40
C GLU A 414 -21.21 -13.91 3.13
N THR A 415 -22.54 -14.08 3.10
CA THR A 415 -23.26 -14.44 1.89
C THR A 415 -23.09 -13.37 0.82
N TRP A 416 -23.32 -13.74 -0.45
CA TRP A 416 -23.26 -12.77 -1.55
C TRP A 416 -24.25 -11.61 -1.40
N GLU A 417 -25.38 -11.86 -0.75
CA GLU A 417 -26.42 -10.84 -0.54
C GLU A 417 -25.99 -9.82 0.50
N GLU A 418 -25.44 -10.28 1.62
CA GLU A 418 -24.84 -9.40 2.64
C GLU A 418 -23.68 -8.58 2.07
N LYS A 419 -22.79 -9.19 1.26
CA LYS A 419 -21.70 -8.46 0.60
C LYS A 419 -22.23 -7.31 -0.25
N LYS A 420 -23.28 -7.56 -1.05
CA LYS A 420 -23.90 -6.53 -1.89
C LYS A 420 -24.57 -5.42 -1.07
N GLN A 421 -25.21 -5.78 0.04
CA GLN A 421 -25.81 -4.79 0.96
C GLN A 421 -24.73 -3.90 1.60
N LEU A 422 -23.62 -4.48 2.04
CA LEU A 422 -22.53 -3.72 2.64
C LEU A 422 -21.78 -2.87 1.60
N GLU A 423 -21.66 -3.34 0.35
CA GLU A 423 -21.18 -2.51 -0.78
C GLU A 423 -22.09 -1.29 -0.99
N ASP A 424 -23.42 -1.46 -0.91
CA ASP A 424 -24.38 -0.36 -1.03
C ASP A 424 -24.27 0.63 0.14
N VAL A 425 -24.12 0.14 1.37
CA VAL A 425 -23.88 0.98 2.56
C VAL A 425 -22.61 1.81 2.38
N GLN A 426 -21.51 1.18 1.96
CA GLN A 426 -20.24 1.88 1.70
C GLN A 426 -20.41 2.97 0.64
N THR A 427 -21.09 2.67 -0.47
CA THR A 427 -21.19 3.58 -1.62
C THR A 427 -22.19 4.73 -1.39
N ASN A 428 -23.40 4.36 -0.97
CA ASN A 428 -24.60 5.20 -1.04
C ASN A 428 -25.02 5.77 0.32
N VAL A 429 -24.43 5.29 1.41
CA VAL A 429 -24.64 5.85 2.76
C VAL A 429 -23.38 6.57 3.23
N ILE A 430 -22.26 5.85 3.39
CA ILE A 430 -21.00 6.44 3.88
C ILE A 430 -20.40 7.36 2.82
N GLY A 431 -20.12 6.83 1.63
CA GLY A 431 -19.53 7.59 0.53
C GLY A 431 -20.39 8.77 0.09
N LYS A 432 -21.72 8.66 0.19
CA LYS A 432 -22.63 9.78 -0.10
C LYS A 432 -22.42 10.95 0.87
N ARG A 433 -22.38 10.67 2.19
CA ARG A 433 -22.14 11.71 3.20
C ARG A 433 -20.78 12.37 3.04
N LEU A 434 -19.73 11.59 2.74
CA LEU A 434 -18.40 12.16 2.46
C LEU A 434 -18.43 13.08 1.23
N ARG A 435 -19.19 12.73 0.18
CA ARG A 435 -19.34 13.59 -1.01
C ARG A 435 -20.13 14.85 -0.75
N GLU A 436 -21.14 14.77 0.13
CA GLU A 436 -21.96 15.93 0.53
C GLU A 436 -21.19 16.88 1.44
N ALA A 437 -20.37 16.37 2.36
CA ALA A 437 -19.53 17.17 3.26
C ALA A 437 -18.32 17.80 2.56
N GLY A 438 -17.82 17.19 1.48
CA GLY A 438 -16.67 17.69 0.73
C GLY A 438 -16.90 17.70 -0.77
N PRO A 439 -17.75 18.59 -1.29
CA PRO A 439 -18.13 18.60 -2.70
C PRO A 439 -16.99 19.03 -3.64
N ASP A 440 -16.01 19.82 -3.18
CA ASP A 440 -14.85 20.21 -3.99
C ASP A 440 -13.81 19.08 -4.12
N GLY A 441 -13.92 18.07 -3.26
CA GLY A 441 -13.05 16.92 -3.17
C GLY A 441 -13.02 15.97 -4.38
N ALA A 442 -12.18 14.94 -4.27
CA ALA A 442 -12.01 13.87 -5.27
C ALA A 442 -11.91 12.50 -4.59
N THR A 443 -11.60 11.44 -5.34
CA THR A 443 -11.31 10.12 -4.77
C THR A 443 -9.98 9.61 -5.31
N TYR A 444 -9.23 8.91 -4.47
CA TYR A 444 -7.96 8.32 -4.86
C TYR A 444 -8.17 6.99 -5.58
N VAL A 445 -7.56 6.85 -6.77
CA VAL A 445 -7.69 5.67 -7.62
C VAL A 445 -7.12 4.38 -7.01
N ASN A 446 -6.28 4.45 -5.97
CA ASN A 446 -5.76 3.27 -5.29
C ASN A 446 -6.56 2.87 -4.06
N GLU A 447 -7.11 3.83 -3.33
CA GLU A 447 -7.82 3.64 -2.06
C GLU A 447 -9.26 4.19 -2.20
N GLY A 448 -9.93 3.74 -3.26
CA GLY A 448 -11.23 4.24 -3.68
C GLY A 448 -12.31 3.16 -3.66
N ASP A 449 -13.56 3.60 -3.76
CA ASP A 449 -14.72 2.72 -3.77
C ASP A 449 -14.86 2.01 -5.13
N LEU A 450 -14.94 0.68 -5.12
CA LEU A 450 -15.21 -0.10 -6.32
C LEU A 450 -16.50 0.35 -7.02
N ASN A 451 -17.47 0.87 -6.27
CA ASN A 451 -18.77 1.29 -6.73
C ASN A 451 -18.93 2.81 -6.92
N GLU A 452 -17.83 3.58 -6.79
CA GLU A 452 -17.83 5.05 -6.84
C GLU A 452 -18.67 5.59 -8.02
N PRO A 453 -19.69 6.43 -7.75
CA PRO A 453 -20.45 7.11 -8.79
C PRO A 453 -19.55 8.11 -9.52
N ASN A 454 -19.72 8.22 -10.84
CA ASN A 454 -18.90 9.11 -11.67
C ASN A 454 -17.37 8.93 -11.48
N TRP A 455 -16.92 7.70 -11.19
CA TRP A 455 -15.52 7.35 -10.92
C TRP A 455 -14.50 7.93 -11.90
N GLN A 456 -14.84 8.11 -13.18
CA GLN A 456 -13.96 8.74 -14.17
C GLN A 456 -13.54 10.14 -13.73
N HIS A 457 -14.53 10.95 -13.32
CA HIS A 457 -14.28 12.31 -12.84
C HIS A 457 -13.75 12.29 -11.40
N SER A 458 -14.28 11.43 -10.52
CA SER A 458 -13.77 11.33 -9.14
C SER A 458 -12.28 10.97 -9.09
N TYR A 459 -11.81 10.06 -9.96
CA TYR A 459 -10.42 9.57 -9.95
C TYR A 459 -9.45 10.42 -10.76
N TRP A 460 -9.86 11.01 -11.88
CA TRP A 460 -8.94 11.74 -12.77
C TRP A 460 -9.44 13.12 -13.22
N GLY A 461 -10.68 13.50 -12.88
CA GLY A 461 -11.27 14.78 -13.28
C GLY A 461 -11.22 14.99 -14.80
N ASP A 462 -10.79 16.18 -15.20
CA ASP A 462 -10.71 16.60 -16.60
C ASP A 462 -9.57 15.92 -17.37
N LYS A 463 -8.71 15.15 -16.69
CA LYS A 463 -7.62 14.38 -17.33
C LYS A 463 -8.11 13.06 -17.93
N TYR A 464 -9.30 12.61 -17.58
CA TYR A 464 -9.86 11.34 -18.04
C TYR A 464 -9.95 11.19 -19.58
N PRO A 465 -10.43 12.19 -20.35
CA PRO A 465 -10.53 12.06 -21.80
C PRO A 465 -9.17 11.81 -22.48
N ARG A 466 -8.11 12.52 -22.05
CA ARG A 466 -6.74 12.32 -22.54
C ARG A 466 -6.20 10.94 -22.16
N LEU A 467 -6.41 10.52 -20.91
CA LEU A 467 -6.06 9.16 -20.46
C LEU A 467 -6.72 8.07 -21.31
N LEU A 468 -8.00 8.26 -21.66
CA LEU A 468 -8.74 7.33 -22.50
C LEU A 468 -8.20 7.27 -23.93
N GLU A 469 -7.80 8.40 -24.50
CA GLU A 469 -7.18 8.46 -25.83
C GLU A 469 -5.84 7.70 -25.86
N ILE A 470 -4.96 8.00 -24.91
CA ILE A 470 -3.66 7.34 -24.77
C ILE A 470 -3.87 5.83 -24.57
N ARG A 471 -4.84 5.45 -23.74
CA ARG A 471 -5.18 4.05 -23.51
C ARG A 471 -5.62 3.32 -24.79
N LYS A 472 -6.33 3.98 -25.70
CA LYS A 472 -6.73 3.40 -26.99
C LYS A 472 -5.54 3.25 -27.94
N LYS A 473 -4.56 4.15 -27.87
CA LYS A 473 -3.32 4.06 -28.64
C LYS A 473 -2.46 2.87 -28.18
N TRP A 474 -2.23 2.74 -26.88
CA TRP A 474 -1.26 1.78 -26.33
C TRP A 474 -1.83 0.37 -26.09
N ASP A 475 -3.15 0.22 -26.01
CA ASP A 475 -3.79 -1.10 -26.04
C ASP A 475 -5.16 -1.05 -26.74
N PRO A 476 -5.21 -0.93 -28.08
CA PRO A 476 -6.45 -0.79 -28.83
C PRO A 476 -7.40 -1.98 -28.67
N LYS A 477 -6.87 -3.17 -28.36
CA LYS A 477 -7.64 -4.42 -28.22
C LYS A 477 -8.22 -4.61 -26.81
N GLY A 478 -7.75 -3.84 -25.83
CA GLY A 478 -8.11 -4.05 -24.43
C GLY A 478 -7.60 -5.37 -23.87
N SER A 479 -6.37 -5.73 -24.22
CA SER A 479 -5.64 -6.88 -23.70
C SER A 479 -5.43 -6.81 -22.19
N TYR A 480 -5.06 -5.64 -21.66
CA TYR A 480 -4.99 -5.41 -20.22
C TYR A 480 -6.40 -5.13 -19.67
N THR A 481 -6.85 -5.97 -18.73
CA THR A 481 -8.20 -5.89 -18.15
C THR A 481 -8.16 -5.80 -16.63
N GLN A 482 -8.85 -4.81 -16.08
CA GLN A 482 -9.08 -4.64 -14.64
C GLN A 482 -10.48 -4.08 -14.38
N ARG A 483 -10.96 -4.19 -13.13
CA ARG A 483 -12.16 -3.47 -12.68
C ARG A 483 -11.89 -1.95 -12.68
N ARG A 484 -12.88 -1.14 -13.06
CA ARG A 484 -12.78 0.34 -13.18
C ARG A 484 -11.61 0.80 -14.07
N ARG A 485 -11.44 0.14 -15.22
CA ARG A 485 -10.43 0.45 -16.26
C ARG A 485 -10.74 1.74 -17.01
N LEU A 486 -9.73 2.56 -17.32
CA LEU A 486 -9.82 3.66 -18.32
C LEU A 486 -10.43 3.13 -19.63
N GLY A 487 -11.67 3.54 -19.92
CA GLY A 487 -12.51 3.00 -21.00
C GLY A 487 -13.91 3.63 -21.01
N PRO A 488 -14.68 3.57 -22.11
CA PRO A 488 -16.13 3.77 -22.00
C PRO A 488 -16.71 2.68 -21.06
N ARG A 489 -17.99 2.74 -20.66
CA ARG A 489 -18.66 1.63 -19.93
C ARG A 489 -18.68 0.35 -20.79
N THR A 490 -17.54 -0.33 -20.98
CA THR A 490 -17.33 -1.37 -22.01
C THR A 490 -16.83 -2.70 -21.47
N GLY A 491 -16.60 -2.81 -20.15
CA GLY A 491 -16.47 -4.09 -19.47
C GLY A 491 -17.47 -4.17 -18.33
N ILE A 492 -18.57 -4.91 -18.52
CA ILE A 492 -19.42 -5.35 -17.41
C ILE A 492 -19.02 -6.79 -17.10
N SER A 493 -18.69 -7.09 -15.84
CA SER A 493 -18.83 -8.45 -15.32
C SER A 493 -20.33 -8.74 -15.29
N LEU A 494 -20.85 -9.50 -16.26
CA LEU A 494 -22.28 -9.78 -16.32
C LEU A 494 -22.71 -10.57 -15.08
N THR A 495 -23.50 -9.94 -14.22
CA THR A 495 -24.36 -10.61 -13.23
C THR A 495 -25.80 -10.25 -13.59
N LYS A 496 -26.63 -11.22 -13.99
CA LYS A 496 -28.07 -11.00 -14.19
C LYS A 496 -28.85 -11.71 -13.08
N GLU A 497 -29.92 -11.06 -12.62
CA GLU A 497 -30.83 -11.47 -11.54
C GLU A 497 -31.48 -12.84 -11.74
N ARG A 498 -31.89 -13.43 -10.60
CA ARG A 498 -32.40 -14.78 -10.40
C ARG A 498 -33.62 -15.14 -11.27
N SER A 499 -33.55 -16.31 -11.89
CA SER A 499 -34.60 -17.34 -11.73
C SER A 499 -33.93 -18.73 -11.70
N SER A 500 -34.26 -19.51 -10.67
CA SER A 500 -34.11 -20.98 -10.56
C SER A 500 -32.73 -21.62 -10.77
N ALA A 501 -32.07 -21.98 -9.65
CA ALA A 501 -31.19 -23.16 -9.48
C ALA A 501 -30.03 -23.42 -10.49
N ARG A 502 -29.23 -22.41 -10.88
CA ARG A 502 -27.90 -22.61 -11.52
C ARG A 502 -26.83 -21.65 -10.99
N ARG A 503 -25.62 -22.18 -10.73
CA ARG A 503 -24.43 -21.40 -10.32
C ARG A 503 -24.00 -20.46 -11.46
N LEU A 504 -23.91 -19.16 -11.15
CA LEU A 504 -23.39 -18.12 -12.06
C LEU A 504 -21.88 -18.29 -12.31
N ARG A 505 -21.40 -18.00 -13.53
CA ARG A 505 -19.98 -17.83 -13.85
C ARG A 505 -19.70 -16.37 -14.20
N LYS A 506 -18.71 -15.74 -13.56
CA LYS A 506 -18.23 -14.39 -13.92
C LYS A 506 -17.38 -14.49 -15.19
N ARG A 507 -17.82 -13.86 -16.29
CA ARG A 507 -17.09 -13.80 -17.57
C ARG A 507 -16.87 -12.33 -17.97
N LEU A 508 -15.70 -12.03 -18.52
CA LEU A 508 -15.36 -10.71 -19.08
C LEU A 508 -15.80 -10.66 -20.55
N CYS A 509 -16.82 -9.84 -20.83
CA CYS A 509 -17.41 -9.65 -22.15
C CYS A 509 -17.60 -8.15 -22.45
N PRO A 510 -17.50 -7.73 -23.73
CA PRO A 510 -17.90 -6.39 -24.16
C PRO A 510 -19.40 -6.12 -23.92
N THR A 511 -19.76 -4.90 -23.52
CA THR A 511 -21.07 -4.54 -22.91
C THR A 511 -22.32 -4.70 -23.75
N TRP A 512 -22.21 -4.99 -25.05
CA TRP A 512 -23.35 -5.02 -25.97
C TRP A 512 -23.84 -6.44 -26.30
N LEU A 513 -23.18 -7.47 -25.77
CA LEU A 513 -23.53 -8.89 -25.97
C LEU A 513 -24.47 -9.38 -24.85
N LYS A 514 -25.76 -9.08 -24.93
CA LYS A 514 -26.80 -9.84 -24.20
C LYS A 514 -27.15 -11.08 -25.03
N PHE A 515 -26.53 -12.22 -24.73
CA PHE A 515 -27.00 -13.51 -25.26
C PHE A 515 -27.91 -14.22 -24.24
N PRO A 516 -29.01 -14.85 -24.67
CA PRO A 516 -29.60 -15.95 -23.93
C PRO A 516 -28.71 -17.18 -24.15
N MET A 517 -28.15 -17.76 -23.09
CA MET A 517 -27.44 -19.04 -23.21
C MET A 517 -28.14 -20.12 -22.38
N THR A 518 -28.40 -21.21 -23.08
CA THR A 518 -29.12 -22.41 -22.67
C THR A 518 -28.30 -23.31 -21.75
N ASP A 519 -29.05 -24.11 -21.02
CA ASP A 519 -28.76 -25.25 -20.17
C ASP A 519 -27.50 -26.08 -20.51
N ASN A 520 -26.51 -26.14 -19.60
CA ASN A 520 -25.68 -27.33 -19.45
C ASN A 520 -24.94 -27.40 -18.09
N ARG A 521 -24.89 -28.61 -17.51
CA ARG A 521 -24.22 -28.97 -16.25
C ARG A 521 -22.75 -29.30 -16.55
N ASP A 522 -21.83 -28.70 -15.79
CA ASP A 522 -20.47 -29.22 -15.48
C ASP A 522 -19.63 -28.11 -14.82
N ALA A 523 -19.29 -28.22 -13.53
CA ALA A 523 -18.36 -27.29 -12.89
C ALA A 523 -16.93 -27.56 -13.39
N ARG A 524 -16.33 -26.62 -14.14
CA ARG A 524 -14.92 -26.69 -14.56
C ARG A 524 -14.19 -25.38 -14.29
N GLU A 525 -13.32 -25.49 -13.30
CA GLU A 525 -11.94 -24.97 -13.18
C GLU A 525 -11.63 -23.48 -13.34
N SER A 526 -10.54 -23.07 -12.69
CA SER A 526 -9.97 -21.73 -12.72
C SER A 526 -8.46 -21.93 -12.75
N VAL A 527 -7.81 -21.63 -13.87
CA VAL A 527 -6.35 -21.62 -13.96
C VAL A 527 -5.94 -20.16 -13.94
N VAL A 528 -5.33 -19.75 -12.84
CA VAL A 528 -4.47 -18.57 -12.86
C VAL A 528 -3.07 -19.08 -13.10
N VAL A 529 -2.37 -18.48 -14.06
CA VAL A 529 -1.02 -18.87 -14.41
C VAL A 529 -0.10 -17.68 -14.10
N THR A 530 0.99 -17.88 -13.36
CA THR A 530 1.95 -16.81 -13.03
C THR A 530 3.30 -17.05 -13.70
N ALA A 531 3.90 -16.00 -14.26
CA ALA A 531 5.28 -16.03 -14.77
C ALA A 531 6.22 -15.26 -13.84
N GLN A 532 7.40 -15.82 -13.52
CA GLN A 532 8.45 -15.20 -12.68
C GLN A 532 9.84 -15.34 -13.31
N ARG A 533 10.72 -14.34 -13.19
CA ARG A 533 12.14 -14.50 -13.59
C ARG A 533 12.81 -15.59 -12.73
N PRO A 534 13.63 -16.52 -13.29
CA PRO A 534 14.39 -17.49 -12.51
C PRO A 534 15.29 -16.79 -11.48
N ARG A 535 15.29 -17.26 -10.23
CA ARG A 535 16.24 -16.77 -9.21
C ARG A 535 17.64 -17.30 -9.58
N HIS A 536 18.56 -16.42 -9.97
CA HIS A 536 19.97 -16.73 -9.80
C HIS A 536 20.30 -16.58 -8.31
N HIS A 537 20.64 -17.70 -7.66
CA HIS A 537 21.11 -17.71 -6.28
C HIS A 537 22.43 -16.93 -6.18
N LEU A 538 22.37 -15.64 -5.84
CA LEU A 538 23.45 -14.94 -5.18
C LEU A 538 23.27 -15.14 -3.68
N SER A 539 24.02 -16.10 -3.14
CA SER A 539 24.12 -16.34 -1.70
C SER A 539 24.71 -15.10 -1.03
N LEU A 540 23.85 -14.27 -0.43
CA LEU A 540 24.29 -13.28 0.55
C LEU A 540 24.61 -14.02 1.86
N PRO A 541 25.75 -13.74 2.53
CA PRO A 541 26.07 -14.36 3.80
C PRO A 541 25.05 -13.91 4.85
N GLY A 542 24.45 -14.87 5.55
CA GLY A 542 23.56 -14.61 6.68
C GLY A 542 24.28 -13.87 7.82
N PRO A 543 23.52 -13.21 8.72
CA PRO A 543 24.11 -12.47 9.84
C PRO A 543 24.83 -13.44 10.78
N SER A 544 26.13 -13.21 10.96
CA SER A 544 26.93 -13.86 11.98
C SER A 544 26.36 -13.56 13.35
N GLN A 545 25.84 -14.57 14.05
CA GLN A 545 25.51 -14.48 15.45
C GLN A 545 26.81 -14.23 16.25
N THR A 546 26.95 -13.04 16.80
CA THR A 546 27.90 -12.75 17.89
C THR A 546 27.38 -13.38 19.19
N PRO A 547 28.14 -14.25 19.87
CA PRO A 547 27.79 -14.72 21.21
C PRO A 547 28.16 -13.66 22.26
N ALA A 548 27.29 -13.49 23.26
CA ALA A 548 27.58 -12.70 24.47
C ALA A 548 28.70 -13.37 25.31
N PRO A 549 29.51 -12.59 26.06
CA PRO A 549 30.69 -13.09 26.73
C PRO A 549 30.38 -13.69 28.12
N GLY A 550 31.01 -14.83 28.43
CA GLY A 550 31.28 -15.24 29.80
C GLY A 550 30.95 -16.70 30.14
N GLN A 551 31.94 -17.59 29.96
CA GLN A 551 32.34 -18.54 31.01
C GLN A 551 33.67 -19.22 30.63
N GLN A 552 34.50 -19.43 31.65
CA GLN A 552 35.93 -19.75 31.59
C GLN A 552 36.25 -21.17 31.11
N ASP A 553 37.44 -21.26 30.50
CA ASP A 553 38.21 -22.42 30.06
C ASP A 553 38.22 -23.66 30.97
N THR A 554 38.33 -24.83 30.35
CA THR A 554 39.35 -25.83 30.75
C THR A 554 39.86 -26.65 29.55
N GLN A 555 41.21 -26.66 29.41
CA GLN A 555 42.07 -27.72 28.83
C GLN A 555 42.04 -27.91 27.29
N THR A 556 43.13 -28.03 26.51
CA THR A 556 44.58 -28.20 26.74
C THR A 556 45.33 -28.06 25.38
N ARG A 557 46.37 -27.21 25.31
CA ARG A 557 47.78 -27.45 24.83
C ARG A 557 48.01 -28.49 23.69
N ARG A 558 48.82 -28.31 22.63
CA ARG A 558 50.07 -27.52 22.39
C ARG A 558 50.35 -27.37 20.88
N HIS A 559 50.95 -26.25 20.47
CA HIS A 559 52.05 -26.22 19.50
C HIS A 559 53.22 -25.45 20.13
N ALA A 560 54.44 -25.90 19.86
CA ALA A 560 55.68 -25.42 20.48
C ALA A 560 56.61 -24.74 19.46
N SER A 561 57.54 -23.96 20.02
CA SER A 561 58.75 -23.32 19.45
C SER A 561 58.58 -21.79 19.30
N THR A 562 59.48 -20.91 19.76
CA THR A 562 60.80 -21.05 20.41
C THR A 562 61.25 -19.66 20.92
N GLN A 563 62.09 -19.66 21.96
CA GLN A 563 63.09 -18.64 22.36
C GLN A 563 62.64 -17.36 23.10
N ALA A 564 63.15 -17.26 24.34
CA ALA A 564 63.33 -16.06 25.20
C ALA A 564 64.75 -15.47 24.94
N PRO A 565 65.29 -14.40 25.60
CA PRO A 565 65.13 -13.99 27.01
C PRO A 565 64.94 -12.45 27.28
N VAL A 566 64.18 -12.06 28.32
CA VAL A 566 64.57 -11.53 29.66
C VAL A 566 64.88 -10.03 29.69
N ASP A 567 64.07 -9.28 30.46
CA ASP A 567 64.57 -8.37 31.52
C ASP A 567 63.50 -8.07 32.58
N SER A 568 63.99 -7.90 33.81
CA SER A 568 63.40 -7.96 35.16
C SER A 568 62.69 -6.67 35.64
N ALA A 569 61.47 -6.73 36.23
CA ALA A 569 61.12 -6.78 37.68
C ALA A 569 61.03 -5.38 38.40
N PRO A 570 60.53 -5.25 39.67
CA PRO A 570 59.11 -5.19 40.03
C PRO A 570 58.75 -4.07 41.06
N GLY A 571 57.46 -3.92 41.42
CA GLY A 571 57.05 -3.11 42.58
C GLY A 571 55.59 -3.32 43.02
N ALA A 572 55.40 -3.87 44.22
CA ALA A 572 54.12 -4.19 44.87
C ALA A 572 53.70 -3.09 45.88
N HIS A 573 52.40 -2.99 46.24
CA HIS A 573 51.91 -3.16 47.63
C HIS A 573 50.39 -2.93 47.84
N HIS A 574 49.87 -3.68 48.84
CA HIS A 574 48.55 -3.78 49.48
C HIS A 574 47.82 -2.44 49.83
N HIS A 575 46.48 -2.35 50.06
CA HIS A 575 45.72 -2.88 51.21
C HIS A 575 44.19 -2.52 51.20
N ARG A 576 43.37 -3.43 51.78
CA ARG A 576 42.18 -3.28 52.68
C ARG A 576 40.94 -2.44 52.25
N LEU A 577 39.77 -3.07 52.08
CA LEU A 577 38.71 -3.41 53.08
C LEU A 577 37.84 -2.22 53.57
N ALA A 578 36.54 -2.24 53.28
CA ALA A 578 35.46 -2.15 54.28
C ALA A 578 34.07 -2.44 53.66
N ARG A 579 33.32 -3.34 54.31
CA ARG A 579 31.88 -3.58 54.16
C ARG A 579 31.13 -2.77 55.22
N SER A 580 29.89 -2.35 54.94
CA SER A 580 28.81 -2.44 55.95
C SER A 580 27.45 -2.51 55.25
N ALA A 581 26.68 -3.53 55.65
CA ALA A 581 25.27 -3.76 55.33
C ALA A 581 24.47 -3.68 56.63
N LEU A 582 23.17 -3.35 56.56
CA LEU A 582 22.06 -3.68 57.49
C LEU A 582 20.75 -3.27 56.75
N ARG A 583 19.91 -4.16 56.20
CA ARG A 583 18.80 -4.97 56.79
C ARG A 583 17.93 -4.14 57.77
N GLY A 584 16.59 -4.01 57.71
CA GLY A 584 15.39 -4.60 57.07
C GLY A 584 14.18 -4.13 57.95
N PRO A 585 12.95 -4.71 57.95
CA PRO A 585 12.15 -5.40 56.93
C PRO A 585 10.64 -4.95 56.88
N MET A 586 9.92 -5.62 55.96
CA MET A 586 8.46 -5.79 55.70
C MET A 586 7.42 -5.57 56.83
N VAL A 587 6.19 -5.16 56.46
CA VAL A 587 4.90 -5.84 56.75
C VAL A 587 3.82 -5.49 55.68
N ARG A 588 2.94 -6.48 55.44
CA ARG A 588 1.81 -6.68 54.50
C ARG A 588 0.49 -5.92 54.75
N ASP A 589 -0.35 -5.96 53.70
CA ASP A 589 -1.83 -6.04 53.59
C ASP A 589 -2.73 -4.94 54.19
N ARG A 590 -3.36 -4.18 53.29
CA ARG A 590 -4.83 -4.14 53.07
C ARG A 590 -5.18 -3.53 51.73
#